data_AF-A0A9P5P665-F1
#
_entry.id   AF-A0A9P5P665-F1
#
_cell.length_a   1.000
_cell.length_b   1.000
_cell.length_c   1.000
_cell.angle_alpha   90.00
_cell.angle_beta   90.00
_cell.angle_gamma   90.00
#
_symmetry.space_group_name_H-M   'P 1'
#
loop_
_entity.id
_entity.type
_entity.pdbx_description
1 polymer ?
#
loop_
_entity_poly.entity_id
_entity_poly.type
_entity_poly.pdbx_seq_one_letter_code
_entity_poly.pdbx_strand_id
1 'polypeptide(L)'
;MSSSPNNVEILAEVFTQDILPKASSPILWILVFITVFMAILQHGLFPCVTLSSLRKTVDAVDELLKGHEAGIHMMHTSIVSDGCMDCTDCLRRCIDYKENWLRIDKVAHRIYERDRNSCWNVYLSLTRACMITSSYKRMCALQDNIEHSIALSSKQHNDWKLDSTQLRRRNVSNPQSSAGIQ
;
A
#
# COMPACT_ATOMS: atom_id res chain seq x y z
N MET A 1 83.85 -4.74 -12.87
CA MET A 1 82.81 -5.47 -12.11
C MET A 1 81.64 -4.50 -11.98
N SER A 2 80.58 -4.73 -12.76
CA SER A 2 79.41 -3.86 -12.85
C SER A 2 78.44 -4.23 -11.73
N SER A 3 78.08 -3.27 -10.89
CA SER A 3 77.05 -3.38 -9.86
C SER A 3 75.68 -3.28 -10.54
N SER A 4 74.90 -4.36 -10.47
CA SER A 4 73.50 -4.36 -10.90
C SER A 4 72.70 -3.37 -10.03
N PRO A 5 72.04 -2.35 -10.60
CA PRO A 5 71.11 -1.53 -9.84
C PRO A 5 69.89 -2.37 -9.46
N ASN A 6 69.40 -2.17 -8.24
CA ASN A 6 68.39 -2.99 -7.61
C ASN A 6 67.04 -2.80 -8.32
N ASN A 7 66.53 -3.86 -8.96
CA ASN A 7 65.19 -3.88 -9.57
C ASN A 7 64.05 -3.50 -8.59
N VAL A 8 64.32 -3.55 -7.28
CA VAL A 8 63.39 -3.17 -6.22
C VAL A 8 63.23 -1.64 -6.11
N GLU A 9 64.29 -0.86 -6.38
CA GLU A 9 64.22 0.61 -6.35
C GLU A 9 63.46 1.15 -7.57
N ILE A 10 63.66 0.54 -8.74
CA ILE A 10 62.91 0.89 -9.96
C ILE A 10 61.42 0.54 -9.81
N LEU A 11 61.10 -0.60 -9.19
CA LEU A 11 59.71 -0.97 -8.91
C LEU A 11 59.07 -0.02 -7.88
N ALA A 12 59.82 0.42 -6.87
CA ALA A 12 59.35 1.34 -5.85
C ALA A 12 59.11 2.75 -6.41
N GLU A 13 59.96 3.25 -7.30
CA GLU A 13 59.75 4.56 -7.98
C GLU A 13 58.55 4.54 -8.93
N VAL A 14 58.36 3.47 -9.70
CA VAL A 14 57.18 3.32 -10.58
C VAL A 14 55.90 3.20 -9.76
N PHE A 15 55.91 2.45 -8.66
CA PHE A 15 54.73 2.33 -7.79
C PHE A 15 54.41 3.63 -7.01
N THR A 16 55.41 4.40 -6.62
CA THR A 16 55.19 5.66 -5.88
C THR A 16 54.76 6.80 -6.80
N GLN A 17 55.25 6.86 -8.04
CA GLN A 17 54.85 7.89 -9.01
C GLN A 17 53.49 7.64 -9.65
N ASP A 18 53.08 6.38 -9.88
CA ASP A 18 51.78 6.08 -10.50
C ASP A 18 50.60 5.98 -9.51
N ILE A 19 50.86 5.73 -8.23
CA ILE A 19 49.80 5.56 -7.21
C ILE A 19 49.56 6.84 -6.39
N LEU A 20 50.56 7.72 -6.25
CA LEU A 20 50.45 9.00 -5.54
C LEU A 20 50.91 10.15 -6.48
N PRO A 21 50.05 10.61 -7.41
CA PRO A 21 49.03 11.58 -7.03
C PRO A 21 47.77 11.47 -7.90
N LYS A 22 46.97 10.41 -7.74
CA LYS A 22 45.60 10.38 -8.32
C LYS A 22 44.50 10.23 -7.27
N ALA A 23 44.85 10.47 -6.01
CA ALA A 23 43.93 10.38 -4.87
C ALA A 23 43.00 11.61 -4.68
N SER A 24 43.03 12.61 -5.56
CA SER A 24 42.24 13.84 -5.36
C SER A 24 41.65 14.41 -6.65
N SER A 25 41.06 13.57 -7.50
CA SER A 25 40.15 14.10 -8.52
C SER A 25 38.91 14.66 -7.81
N PRO A 26 38.65 15.98 -7.85
CA PRO A 26 37.47 16.57 -7.21
C PRO A 26 36.17 15.96 -7.75
N ILE A 27 36.18 15.44 -8.97
CA ILE A 27 35.07 14.73 -9.61
C ILE A 27 34.73 13.45 -8.84
N LEU A 28 35.74 12.70 -8.39
CA LEU A 28 35.54 11.45 -7.65
C LEU A 28 34.94 11.72 -6.27
N TRP A 29 35.40 12.78 -5.59
CA TRP A 29 34.81 13.24 -4.34
C TRP A 29 33.37 13.72 -4.52
N ILE A 30 33.07 14.48 -5.57
CA ILE A 30 31.70 14.91 -5.90
C ILE A 30 30.78 13.70 -6.12
N LEU A 31 31.23 12.67 -6.84
CA LEU A 31 30.46 11.45 -7.04
C LEU A 31 30.20 10.69 -5.73
N VAL A 32 31.20 10.62 -4.84
CA VAL A 32 31.02 10.05 -3.49
C VAL A 32 30.03 10.87 -2.67
N PHE A 33 30.11 12.20 -2.69
CA PHE A 33 29.16 13.07 -2.00
C PHE A 33 27.74 12.93 -2.55
N ILE A 34 27.56 12.88 -3.87
CA ILE A 34 26.26 12.69 -4.51
C ILE A 34 25.68 11.33 -4.14
N THR A 35 26.47 10.25 -4.17
CA THR A 35 25.98 8.91 -3.82
C THR A 35 25.61 8.81 -2.34
N VAL A 36 26.43 9.36 -1.44
CA VAL A 36 26.11 9.44 0.00
C VAL A 36 24.87 10.29 0.25
N PHE A 37 24.76 11.44 -0.41
CA PHE A 37 23.60 12.32 -0.28
C PHE A 37 22.33 11.65 -0.81
N MET A 38 22.38 11.00 -1.98
CA MET A 38 21.27 10.23 -2.53
C MET A 38 20.89 9.06 -1.62
N ALA A 39 21.86 8.37 -1.01
CA ALA A 39 21.59 7.35 -0.01
C ALA A 39 20.89 7.94 1.22
N ILE A 40 21.30 9.10 1.72
CA ILE A 40 20.64 9.79 2.83
C ILE A 40 19.22 10.23 2.45
N LEU A 41 19.00 10.74 1.24
CA LEU A 41 17.66 11.09 0.76
C LEU A 41 16.76 9.84 0.64
N GLN A 42 17.27 8.77 0.05
CA GLN A 42 16.54 7.51 -0.15
C GLN A 42 16.30 6.74 1.14
N HIS A 43 17.17 6.84 2.14
CA HIS A 43 17.04 6.08 3.39
C HIS A 43 16.58 6.92 4.58
N GLY A 44 16.69 8.24 4.53
CA GLY A 44 16.22 9.15 5.57
C GLY A 44 14.87 9.76 5.22
N LEU A 45 14.76 10.41 4.06
CA LEU A 45 13.55 11.15 3.69
C LEU A 45 12.45 10.25 3.13
N PHE A 46 12.80 9.29 2.27
CA PHE A 46 11.81 8.39 1.68
C PHE A 46 11.01 7.62 2.75
N PRO A 47 11.61 6.91 3.73
CA PRO A 47 10.81 6.21 4.73
C PRO A 47 9.99 7.16 5.61
N CYS A 48 10.46 8.37 5.91
CA CYS A 48 9.67 9.36 6.66
C CYS A 48 8.44 9.83 5.86
N VAL A 49 8.61 10.13 4.58
CA VAL A 49 7.51 10.53 3.69
C VAL A 49 6.55 9.35 3.48
N THR A 50 7.06 8.14 3.23
CA THR A 50 6.23 6.95 3.04
C THR A 50 5.50 6.56 4.32
N LEU A 51 6.09 6.76 5.51
CA LEU A 51 5.44 6.44 6.79
C LEU A 51 4.34 7.44 7.13
N SER A 52 4.55 8.73 6.86
CA SER A 52 3.49 9.74 6.93
C SER A 52 2.36 9.44 5.95
N SER A 53 2.69 9.07 4.71
CA SER A 53 1.72 8.65 3.70
C SER A 53 0.97 7.39 4.14
N LEU A 54 1.67 6.39 4.66
CA LEU A 54 1.09 5.14 5.15
C LEU A 54 0.07 5.42 6.26
N ARG A 55 0.37 6.31 7.20
CA ARG A 55 -0.58 6.70 8.25
C ARG A 55 -1.85 7.32 7.67
N LYS A 56 -1.71 8.27 6.74
CA LYS A 56 -2.88 8.85 6.06
C LYS A 56 -3.70 7.80 5.32
N THR A 57 -3.04 6.84 4.66
CA THR A 57 -3.72 5.74 3.98
C THR A 57 -4.41 4.79 4.96
N VAL A 58 -3.80 4.52 6.13
CA VAL A 58 -4.43 3.73 7.20
C VAL A 58 -5.73 4.39 7.67
N ASP A 59 -5.68 5.70 7.94
CA ASP A 59 -6.84 6.48 8.38
C ASP A 59 -7.93 6.51 7.28
N ALA A 60 -7.55 6.72 6.02
CA ALA A 60 -8.48 6.71 4.89
C ALA A 60 -9.15 5.35 4.68
N VAL A 61 -8.40 4.25 4.82
CA VAL A 61 -8.95 2.88 4.72
C VAL A 61 -9.88 2.58 5.89
N ASP A 62 -9.59 3.06 7.11
CA ASP A 62 -10.49 2.92 8.26
C ASP A 62 -11.82 3.66 8.02
N GLU A 63 -11.79 4.88 7.51
CA GLU A 63 -12.99 5.63 7.13
C GLU A 63 -13.79 4.92 6.03
N LEU A 64 -13.12 4.42 4.99
CA LEU A 64 -13.75 3.64 3.92
C LEU A 64 -14.40 2.37 4.44
N LEU A 65 -13.72 1.65 5.35
CA LEU A 65 -14.23 0.42 5.94
C LEU A 65 -15.47 0.68 6.79
N LYS A 66 -15.46 1.74 7.61
CA LYS A 66 -16.64 2.18 8.39
C LYS A 66 -17.81 2.55 7.49
N GLY A 67 -17.53 3.27 6.39
CA GLY A 67 -18.54 3.60 5.38
C GLY A 67 -19.12 2.35 4.71
N HIS A 68 -18.27 1.38 4.37
CA HIS A 68 -18.70 0.12 3.77
C HIS A 68 -19.55 -0.73 4.73
N GLU A 69 -19.12 -0.85 5.99
CA GLU A 69 -19.85 -1.57 7.04
C GLU A 69 -21.24 -0.96 7.26
N ALA A 70 -21.33 0.37 7.36
CA ALA A 70 -22.61 1.08 7.46
C ALA A 70 -23.49 0.88 6.22
N GLY A 71 -22.91 0.91 5.02
CA GLY A 71 -23.61 0.68 3.77
C GLY A 71 -24.19 -0.74 3.67
N ILE A 72 -23.42 -1.77 4.05
CA ILE A 72 -23.89 -3.15 4.12
C ILE A 72 -25.03 -3.26 5.14
N HIS A 73 -24.91 -2.64 6.32
CA HIS A 73 -25.95 -2.69 7.35
C HIS A 73 -27.26 -2.03 6.90
N MET A 74 -27.19 -0.89 6.20
CA MET A 74 -28.37 -0.24 5.61
C MET A 74 -29.01 -1.11 4.52
N MET A 75 -28.19 -1.71 3.65
CA MET A 75 -28.65 -2.59 2.58
C MET A 75 -29.31 -3.86 3.12
N HIS A 76 -28.72 -4.50 4.14
CA HIS A 76 -29.31 -5.65 4.81
C HIS A 76 -30.67 -5.30 5.43
N THR A 77 -30.78 -4.12 6.05
CA THR A 77 -32.04 -3.68 6.67
C THR A 77 -33.15 -3.46 5.63
N SER A 78 -32.83 -2.89 4.46
CA SER A 78 -33.82 -2.68 3.39
C SER A 78 -34.21 -3.98 2.68
N ILE A 79 -33.28 -4.91 2.53
CA ILE A 79 -33.48 -6.18 1.82
C ILE A 79 -34.21 -7.22 2.68
N VAL A 80 -33.92 -7.30 3.98
CA VAL A 80 -34.65 -8.20 4.90
C VAL A 80 -36.14 -7.85 4.96
N SER A 81 -36.48 -6.56 4.77
CA SER A 81 -37.88 -6.13 4.65
C SER A 81 -38.55 -6.57 3.34
N ASP A 82 -37.79 -6.89 2.30
CA ASP A 82 -38.27 -7.24 0.94
C ASP A 82 -37.98 -8.71 0.56
N GLY A 83 -37.40 -9.49 1.48
CA GLY A 83 -37.22 -10.94 1.37
C GLY A 83 -36.24 -11.43 0.30
N CYS A 84 -35.35 -10.59 -0.25
CA CYS A 84 -34.60 -10.94 -1.46
C CYS A 84 -33.16 -10.41 -1.50
N MET A 85 -32.22 -11.14 -0.89
CA MET A 85 -30.80 -11.35 -1.26
C MET A 85 -30.01 -11.80 -0.04
N ASP A 86 -29.18 -12.83 -0.23
CA ASP A 86 -28.23 -13.27 0.79
C ASP A 86 -27.02 -12.32 0.82
N CYS A 87 -27.02 -11.39 1.78
CA CYS A 87 -25.93 -10.42 1.98
C CYS A 87 -24.73 -11.01 2.74
N THR A 88 -24.73 -12.31 3.06
CA THR A 88 -23.67 -12.96 3.85
C THR A 88 -22.28 -12.86 3.21
N ASP A 89 -22.19 -12.89 1.88
CA ASP A 89 -20.90 -12.78 1.17
C ASP A 89 -20.28 -11.38 1.25
N CYS A 90 -21.10 -10.32 1.31
CA CYS A 90 -20.62 -8.96 1.52
C CYS A 90 -20.12 -8.77 2.96
N LEU A 91 -20.85 -9.33 3.93
CA LEU A 91 -20.46 -9.30 5.33
C LEU A 91 -19.14 -10.05 5.56
N ARG A 92 -18.99 -11.24 4.97
CA ARG A 92 -17.75 -12.03 5.05
C ARG A 92 -16.56 -11.26 4.49
N ARG A 93 -16.69 -10.65 3.30
CA ARG A 93 -15.64 -9.80 2.71
C ARG A 93 -15.28 -8.60 3.59
N CYS A 94 -16.27 -7.96 4.21
CA CYS A 94 -16.02 -6.85 5.14
C CYS A 94 -15.19 -7.29 6.35
N ILE A 95 -15.49 -8.47 6.92
CA ILE A 95 -14.71 -9.07 8.02
C ILE A 95 -13.27 -9.36 7.57
N ASP A 96 -13.09 -9.96 6.40
CA ASP A 96 -11.75 -10.26 5.85
C ASP A 96 -10.92 -8.97 5.64
N TYR A 97 -11.54 -7.91 5.12
CA TYR A 97 -10.90 -6.61 4.96
C TYR A 97 -10.50 -5.99 6.30
N LYS A 98 -11.38 -6.09 7.31
CA LYS A 98 -11.11 -5.61 8.67
C LYS A 98 -9.93 -6.33 9.32
N GLU A 99 -9.87 -7.65 9.17
CA GLU A 99 -8.74 -8.44 9.69
C GLU A 99 -7.43 -8.07 9.00
N ASN A 100 -7.46 -7.92 7.67
CA ASN A 100 -6.27 -7.54 6.91
C ASN A 100 -5.80 -6.11 7.25
N TRP A 101 -6.75 -5.17 7.42
CA TRP A 101 -6.46 -3.82 7.89
C TRP A 101 -5.80 -3.83 9.28
N LEU A 102 -6.37 -4.54 10.26
CA LEU A 102 -5.79 -4.69 11.61
C LEU A 102 -4.37 -5.26 11.57
N ARG A 103 -4.11 -6.21 10.67
CA ARG A 103 -2.78 -6.81 10.50
C ARG A 103 -1.77 -5.78 9.99
N ILE A 104 -2.16 -4.94 9.02
CA ILE A 104 -1.30 -3.90 8.47
C ILE A 104 -1.09 -2.78 9.49
N ASP A 105 -2.15 -2.35 10.19
CA ASP A 105 -2.09 -1.32 11.24
C ASP A 105 -1.14 -1.73 12.38
N LYS A 106 -1.24 -2.98 12.86
CA LYS A 106 -0.32 -3.51 13.88
C LYS A 106 1.15 -3.48 13.44
N VAL A 107 1.42 -3.70 12.15
CA VAL A 107 2.77 -3.60 11.59
C VAL A 107 3.22 -2.14 11.53
N ALA A 108 2.36 -1.23 11.05
CA ALA A 108 2.63 0.20 11.00
C ALA A 108 2.91 0.78 12.40
N HIS A 109 2.09 0.41 13.39
CA HIS A 109 2.25 0.83 14.79
C HIS A 109 3.58 0.35 15.38
N ARG A 110 3.97 -0.91 15.12
CA ARG A 110 5.26 -1.45 15.56
C ARG A 110 6.45 -0.70 14.95
N ILE A 111 6.34 -0.32 13.67
CA ILE A 111 7.38 0.47 13.00
C ILE A 111 7.48 1.85 13.67
N TYR A 112 6.34 2.49 13.91
CA TYR A 112 6.28 3.80 14.57
C TYR A 112 6.86 3.79 16.00
N GLU A 113 6.51 2.79 16.80
CA GLU A 113 7.00 2.65 18.17
C GLU A 113 8.52 2.40 18.20
N ARG A 114 9.02 1.56 17.28
CA ARG A 114 10.46 1.36 17.09
C ARG A 114 11.15 2.66 16.68
N ASP A 115 10.55 3.45 15.80
CA ASP A 115 11.11 4.70 15.29
C ASP A 115 11.18 5.80 16.37
N ARG A 116 10.25 5.80 17.33
CA ARG A 116 10.26 6.72 18.48
C ARG A 116 11.43 6.48 19.43
N ASN A 117 11.90 5.24 19.54
CA ASN A 117 12.94 4.82 20.49
C ASN A 117 14.32 4.55 19.86
N SER A 118 14.50 4.71 18.54
CA SER A 118 15.72 4.28 17.85
C SER A 118 16.64 5.44 17.45
N CYS A 119 17.96 5.23 17.56
CA CYS A 119 18.97 6.12 16.99
C CYS A 119 18.97 6.05 15.44
N TRP A 120 19.42 7.14 14.80
CA TRP A 120 19.47 7.36 13.35
C TRP A 120 20.08 6.21 12.52
N ASN A 121 20.94 5.37 13.10
CA ASN A 121 21.53 4.23 12.38
C ASN A 121 20.52 3.11 12.05
N VAL A 122 19.43 2.98 12.83
CA VAL A 122 18.33 2.04 12.51
C VAL A 122 17.45 2.58 11.39
N TYR A 123 17.40 3.92 11.24
CA TYR A 123 16.59 4.57 10.22
C TYR A 123 17.04 4.21 8.80
N LEU A 124 18.34 3.99 8.60
CA LEU A 124 18.94 3.72 7.29
C LEU A 124 18.85 2.25 6.82
N SER A 125 18.23 1.35 7.60
CA SER A 125 18.24 -0.08 7.25
C SER A 125 17.35 -0.39 6.04
N LEU A 126 17.91 -1.13 5.07
CA LEU A 126 17.22 -1.54 3.83
C LEU A 126 16.00 -2.41 4.12
N THR A 127 16.09 -3.28 5.13
CA THR A 127 14.98 -4.11 5.61
C THR A 127 13.79 -3.26 6.08
N ARG A 128 14.04 -2.10 6.71
CA ARG A 128 12.98 -1.17 7.16
C ARG A 128 12.29 -0.51 5.99
N ALA A 129 13.05 -0.01 5.01
CA ALA A 129 12.48 0.53 3.77
C ALA A 129 11.57 -0.51 3.08
N CYS A 130 12.02 -1.76 2.95
CA CYS A 130 11.20 -2.85 2.40
C CYS A 130 9.93 -3.12 3.21
N MET A 131 9.98 -3.10 4.54
CA MET A 131 8.80 -3.28 5.40
C MET A 131 7.78 -2.15 5.24
N ILE A 132 8.24 -0.89 5.21
CA ILE A 132 7.36 0.27 5.02
C ILE A 132 6.73 0.24 3.63
N THR A 133 7.53 0.04 2.58
CA THR A 133 7.04 0.01 1.20
C THR A 133 6.08 -1.16 0.96
N SER A 134 6.36 -2.35 1.49
CA SER A 134 5.45 -3.50 1.35
C SER A 134 4.13 -3.29 2.10
N SER A 135 4.17 -2.68 3.29
CA SER A 135 2.96 -2.34 4.05
C SER A 135 2.12 -1.29 3.31
N TYR A 136 2.76 -0.27 2.74
CA TYR A 136 2.09 0.74 1.92
C TYR A 136 1.42 0.12 0.69
N LYS A 137 2.14 -0.70 -0.07
CA LYS A 137 1.56 -1.39 -1.25
C LYS A 137 0.37 -2.26 -0.88
N ARG A 138 0.44 -2.99 0.24
CA ARG A 138 -0.67 -3.81 0.74
C ARG A 138 -1.88 -2.94 1.12
N MET A 139 -1.65 -1.77 1.70
CA MET A 139 -2.72 -0.86 2.07
C MET A 139 -3.41 -0.26 0.85
N CYS A 140 -2.65 0.18 -0.17
CA CYS A 140 -3.23 0.64 -1.44
C CYS A 140 -4.05 -0.46 -2.11
N ALA A 141 -3.54 -1.70 -2.16
CA ALA A 141 -4.29 -2.81 -2.73
C ALA A 141 -5.58 -3.11 -1.94
N LEU A 142 -5.54 -2.97 -0.61
CA LEU A 142 -6.73 -3.12 0.22
C LEU A 142 -7.76 -2.02 -0.07
N GLN A 143 -7.31 -0.77 -0.21
CA GLN A 143 -8.15 0.36 -0.59
C GLN A 143 -8.85 0.10 -1.93
N ASP A 144 -8.09 -0.25 -2.97
CA ASP A 144 -8.64 -0.53 -4.31
C ASP A 144 -9.68 -1.66 -4.27
N ASN A 145 -9.42 -2.70 -3.48
CA ASN A 145 -10.35 -3.82 -3.31
C ASN A 145 -11.66 -3.41 -2.59
N ILE A 146 -11.57 -2.55 -1.57
CA ILE A 146 -12.75 -2.02 -0.87
C ILE A 146 -13.56 -1.13 -1.82
N GLU A 147 -12.91 -0.20 -2.52
CA GLU A 147 -13.58 0.70 -3.48
C GLU A 147 -14.26 -0.09 -4.61
N HIS A 148 -13.57 -1.08 -5.18
CA HIS A 148 -14.14 -1.95 -6.19
C HIS A 148 -15.33 -2.76 -5.65
N SER A 149 -15.24 -3.28 -4.42
CA SER A 149 -16.34 -3.99 -3.75
C SER A 149 -17.56 -3.09 -3.54
N ILE A 150 -17.35 -1.84 -3.11
CA ILE A 150 -18.41 -0.84 -2.96
C ILE A 150 -19.07 -0.57 -4.33
N ALA A 151 -18.28 -0.37 -5.38
CA ALA A 151 -18.81 -0.13 -6.72
C ALA A 151 -19.66 -1.30 -7.24
N LEU A 152 -19.18 -2.54 -7.05
CA LEU A 152 -19.93 -3.74 -7.41
C LEU A 152 -21.24 -3.87 -6.61
N SER A 153 -21.19 -3.68 -5.29
CA SER A 153 -22.37 -3.76 -4.43
C SER A 153 -23.41 -2.71 -4.80
N SER A 154 -22.97 -1.48 -5.11
CA SER A 154 -23.84 -0.40 -5.57
C SER A 154 -24.50 -0.73 -6.91
N LYS A 155 -23.73 -1.26 -7.87
CA LYS A 155 -24.25 -1.70 -9.17
C LYS A 155 -25.31 -2.80 -8.99
N GLN A 156 -24.99 -3.84 -8.23
CA GLN A 156 -25.91 -4.95 -7.96
C GLN A 156 -27.21 -4.48 -7.29
N HIS A 157 -27.12 -3.55 -6.35
CA HIS A 157 -28.30 -2.97 -5.71
C HIS A 157 -29.18 -2.19 -6.71
N ASN A 158 -28.56 -1.40 -7.59
CA ASN A 158 -29.29 -0.65 -8.62
C ASN A 158 -29.95 -1.57 -9.65
N ASP A 159 -29.25 -2.60 -10.10
CA ASP A 159 -29.77 -3.60 -11.03
C ASP A 159 -30.98 -4.32 -10.41
N TRP A 160 -30.87 -4.76 -9.15
CA TRP A 160 -31.98 -5.35 -8.42
C TRP A 160 -33.18 -4.40 -8.29
N LYS A 161 -32.94 -3.13 -7.97
CA LYS A 161 -33.99 -2.11 -7.83
C LYS A 161 -34.68 -1.86 -9.18
N LEU A 162 -33.93 -1.89 -10.27
CA LEU A 162 -34.48 -1.78 -11.61
C LEU A 162 -35.38 -2.98 -11.91
N ASP A 163 -34.91 -4.21 -11.67
CA ASP A 163 -35.67 -5.43 -11.90
C ASP A 163 -36.95 -5.48 -11.05
N SER A 164 -36.88 -5.12 -9.76
CA SER A 164 -38.06 -5.07 -8.89
C SER A 164 -39.10 -4.05 -9.37
N THR A 165 -38.65 -2.88 -9.85
CA THR A 165 -39.57 -1.89 -10.44
C THR A 165 -40.17 -2.34 -11.78
N GLN A 166 -39.41 -3.07 -12.62
CA GLN A 166 -39.93 -3.65 -13.86
C GLN A 166 -40.97 -4.73 -13.59
N LEU A 167 -40.71 -5.63 -12.64
CA LEU A 167 -41.67 -6.65 -12.19
C LEU A 167 -42.94 -6.01 -11.65
N ARG A 168 -42.82 -4.96 -10.82
CA ARG A 168 -43.97 -4.21 -10.31
C ARG A 168 -44.76 -3.55 -11.44
N ARG A 169 -44.09 -2.94 -12.43
CA ARG A 169 -44.78 -2.37 -13.60
C ARG A 169 -45.53 -3.44 -14.39
N ARG A 170 -44.91 -4.60 -14.68
CA ARG A 170 -45.59 -5.71 -15.37
C ARG A 170 -46.81 -6.20 -14.62
N ASN A 171 -46.74 -6.35 -13.30
CA ASN A 171 -47.87 -6.79 -12.48
C ASN A 171 -49.00 -5.75 -12.44
N VAL A 172 -48.68 -4.44 -12.44
CA VAL A 172 -49.68 -3.36 -12.47
C VAL A 172 -50.34 -3.23 -13.84
N SER A 173 -49.59 -3.45 -14.93
CA SER A 173 -50.10 -3.38 -16.30
C SER A 173 -50.82 -4.64 -16.78
N ASN A 174 -50.91 -5.69 -15.95
CA ASN A 174 -51.59 -6.95 -16.29
C ASN A 174 -52.67 -7.34 -15.25
N PRO A 175 -53.76 -6.57 -15.08
CA PRO A 175 -54.81 -6.88 -14.11
C PRO A 175 -55.75 -8.04 -14.53
N GLN A 176 -55.55 -8.66 -15.70
CA GLN A 176 -56.57 -9.45 -16.40
C GLN A 176 -56.50 -10.99 -16.24
N SER A 177 -56.10 -11.53 -15.07
CA SER A 177 -56.12 -12.99 -14.85
C SER A 177 -56.71 -13.45 -13.51
N SER A 178 -57.58 -12.65 -12.89
CA SER A 178 -58.37 -13.11 -11.72
C SER A 178 -59.84 -12.68 -11.73
N ALA A 179 -60.40 -12.40 -12.91
CA ALA A 179 -61.83 -12.24 -13.10
C ALA A 179 -62.29 -13.21 -14.21
N GLY A 180 -62.33 -14.50 -13.90
CA GLY A 180 -62.66 -15.52 -14.89
C GLY A 180 -62.87 -16.92 -14.33
N ILE A 181 -63.45 -17.05 -13.13
CA ILE A 181 -64.17 -18.26 -12.72
C ILE A 181 -65.37 -17.81 -11.88
N GLN A 182 -66.49 -17.54 -12.54
CA GLN A 182 -67.84 -17.70 -12.02
C GLN A 182 -68.69 -18.32 -13.11
#